data_AF-A0A966DKW4-F1
#
_entry.id   AF-A0A966DKW4-F1
#
_cell.length_a   1.000
_cell.length_b   1.000
_cell.length_c   1.000
_cell.angle_alpha   90.00
_cell.angle_beta   90.00
_cell.angle_gamma   90.00
#
_symmetry.space_group_name_H-M   'P 1'
#
loop_
_entity.id
_entity.type
_entity.pdbx_description
1 polymer ?
#
loop_
_entity_poly.entity_id
_entity_poly.type
_entity_poly.pdbx_seq_one_letter_code
_entity_poly.pdbx_strand_id
1 'polypeptide(L)'
;MIAKTMAELEDVLAEELIALGADNVEIGTRMVSFTGDMALMYKANIHCRTALRILKPIHSFKAESADEVYEALKQVNWEDYLTLDTTFSIDAVVYSHIFTHSKFVAYKVKDAIADWFMERYEKRPSVSLTNPDMVFNIHISHNKCTLSLDSSGESLHKRGYRVAQTEAPISEVLAAGMILKSGWRGESTLVDPMCGSGTILIEAAMIAMGIPPGIHRQHFAFERWKDFDQELFSH
;
A
#
# COMPACT_ATOMS: atom_id res chain seq x y z
N MET A 1 -8.13 -7.56 2.29
CA MET A 1 -7.07 -6.62 1.84
C MET A 1 -7.66 -5.23 1.69
N ILE A 2 -6.80 -4.20 1.68
CA ILE A 2 -7.20 -2.79 1.52
C ILE A 2 -6.30 -2.15 0.47
N ALA A 3 -6.86 -1.58 -0.58
CA ALA A 3 -6.14 -0.77 -1.55
C ALA A 3 -6.42 0.71 -1.27
N LYS A 4 -5.38 1.50 -0.98
CA LYS A 4 -5.50 2.95 -0.80
C LYS A 4 -5.46 3.64 -2.17
N THR A 5 -6.20 4.73 -2.34
CA THR A 5 -6.25 5.53 -3.58
C THR A 5 -6.41 7.02 -3.26
N MET A 6 -6.46 7.86 -4.29
CA MET A 6 -6.84 9.26 -4.16
C MET A 6 -8.35 9.41 -3.99
N ALA A 7 -8.79 10.55 -3.44
CA ALA A 7 -10.21 10.86 -3.38
C ALA A 7 -10.80 10.92 -4.80
N GLU A 8 -12.04 10.45 -4.93
CA GLU A 8 -12.81 10.35 -6.18
C GLU A 8 -12.30 9.31 -7.18
N LEU A 9 -11.32 8.48 -6.83
CA LEU A 9 -10.85 7.36 -7.67
C LEU A 9 -11.22 5.99 -7.10
N GLU A 10 -12.02 5.94 -6.04
CA GLU A 10 -12.40 4.70 -5.36
C GLU A 10 -13.28 3.80 -6.23
N ASP A 11 -14.18 4.39 -7.02
CA ASP A 11 -15.01 3.69 -8.01
C ASP A 11 -14.15 3.04 -9.09
N VAL A 12 -13.20 3.79 -9.65
CA VAL A 12 -12.28 3.30 -10.70
C VAL A 12 -11.42 2.16 -10.15
N LEU A 13 -10.89 2.32 -8.94
CA LEU A 13 -10.08 1.28 -8.30
C LEU A 13 -10.91 0.02 -8.01
N ALA A 14 -12.17 0.17 -7.61
CA ALA A 14 -13.06 -0.95 -7.39
C ALA A 14 -13.29 -1.75 -8.70
N GLU A 15 -13.51 -1.07 -9.82
CA GLU A 15 -13.62 -1.71 -11.14
C GLU A 15 -12.33 -2.45 -11.52
N GLU A 16 -11.15 -1.84 -11.31
CA GLU A 16 -9.86 -2.51 -11.56
C GLU A 16 -9.71 -3.78 -10.71
N LEU A 17 -10.05 -3.74 -9.43
CA LEU A 17 -9.95 -4.89 -8.54
C LEU A 17 -10.93 -6.00 -8.94
N ILE A 18 -12.17 -5.66 -9.28
CA ILE A 18 -13.17 -6.63 -9.79
C ILE A 18 -12.65 -7.29 -11.07
N ALA A 19 -12.10 -6.51 -11.99
CA ALA A 19 -11.53 -7.04 -13.24
C ALA A 19 -10.34 -8.00 -13.01
N LEU A 20 -9.60 -7.84 -11.90
CA LEU A 20 -8.54 -8.74 -11.48
C LEU A 20 -9.05 -10.01 -10.77
N GLY A 21 -10.36 -10.10 -10.49
CA GLY A 21 -10.98 -11.23 -9.80
C GLY A 21 -11.11 -11.05 -8.28
N ALA A 22 -11.15 -9.81 -7.79
CA ALA A 22 -11.39 -9.54 -6.37
C ALA A 22 -12.86 -9.79 -5.98
N ASP A 23 -13.05 -10.40 -4.81
CA ASP A 23 -14.36 -10.64 -4.21
C ASP A 23 -14.66 -9.61 -3.10
N ASN A 24 -15.94 -9.46 -2.74
CA ASN A 24 -16.41 -8.59 -1.65
C ASN A 24 -15.80 -7.18 -1.70
N VAL A 25 -15.84 -6.56 -2.88
CA VAL A 25 -15.28 -5.24 -3.13
C VAL A 25 -16.19 -4.18 -2.54
N GLU A 26 -15.66 -3.42 -1.58
CA GLU A 26 -16.36 -2.36 -0.86
C GLU A 26 -15.60 -1.04 -0.97
N ILE A 27 -16.28 -0.02 -1.52
CA ILE A 27 -15.76 1.34 -1.60
C ILE A 27 -15.92 2.02 -0.23
N GLY A 28 -14.88 2.70 0.22
CA GLY A 28 -14.97 3.66 1.31
C GLY A 28 -14.15 4.90 0.99
N THR A 29 -13.81 5.69 2.00
CA THR A 29 -13.12 6.97 1.75
C THR A 29 -11.64 6.76 1.45
N ARG A 30 -11.22 7.11 0.22
CA ARG A 30 -9.84 6.99 -0.30
C ARG A 30 -9.27 5.58 -0.25
N MET A 31 -10.13 4.57 -0.21
CA MET A 31 -9.72 3.18 -0.19
C MET A 31 -10.83 2.27 -0.72
N VAL A 32 -10.42 1.08 -1.13
CA VAL A 32 -11.30 -0.03 -1.49
C VAL A 32 -10.87 -1.26 -0.69
N SER A 33 -11.78 -1.85 0.07
CA SER A 33 -11.55 -3.13 0.72
C SER A 33 -12.02 -4.27 -0.17
N PHE A 34 -11.30 -5.37 -0.15
CA PHE A 34 -11.59 -6.53 -1.00
C PHE A 34 -11.01 -7.81 -0.40
N THR A 35 -11.50 -8.95 -0.86
CA THR A 35 -11.02 -10.28 -0.50
C THR A 35 -10.39 -10.98 -1.71
N GLY A 36 -9.42 -11.84 -1.44
CA GLY A 36 -8.77 -12.68 -2.43
C GLY A 36 -7.52 -13.33 -1.86
N ASP A 37 -6.86 -14.13 -2.69
CA ASP A 37 -5.68 -14.90 -2.32
C ASP A 37 -4.37 -14.11 -2.50
N MET A 38 -3.25 -14.78 -2.26
CA MET A 38 -1.92 -14.20 -2.41
C MET A 38 -1.62 -13.84 -3.88
N ALA A 39 -2.11 -14.63 -4.84
CA ALA A 39 -1.96 -14.36 -6.26
C ALA A 39 -2.64 -13.04 -6.64
N LEU A 40 -3.86 -12.80 -6.14
CA LEU A 40 -4.56 -11.53 -6.34
C LEU A 40 -3.81 -10.36 -5.71
N MET A 41 -3.20 -10.53 -4.53
CA MET A 41 -2.38 -9.48 -3.91
C MET A 41 -1.20 -9.07 -4.80
N TYR A 42 -0.50 -10.05 -5.39
CA TYR A 42 0.60 -9.79 -6.32
C TYR A 42 0.09 -9.10 -7.59
N LYS A 43 -0.98 -9.62 -8.19
CA LYS A 43 -1.64 -9.02 -9.36
C LYS A 43 -2.09 -7.60 -9.10
N ALA A 44 -2.68 -7.31 -7.93
CA ALA A 44 -3.13 -5.97 -7.57
C ALA A 44 -1.96 -4.96 -7.54
N ASN A 45 -0.80 -5.36 -6.99
CA ASN A 45 0.39 -4.51 -6.98
C ASN A 45 0.95 -4.23 -8.38
N ILE A 46 0.87 -5.20 -9.29
CA ILE A 46 1.39 -5.08 -10.66
C ILE A 46 0.41 -4.32 -11.57
N HIS A 47 -0.89 -4.59 -11.46
CA HIS A 47 -1.90 -4.21 -12.44
C HIS A 47 -2.73 -2.99 -12.07
N CYS A 48 -2.95 -2.69 -10.78
CA CYS A 48 -3.79 -1.55 -10.40
C CYS A 48 -3.10 -0.22 -10.74
N ARG A 49 -3.74 0.57 -11.59
CA ARG A 49 -3.25 1.90 -11.98
C ARG A 49 -3.70 2.97 -11.00
N THR A 50 -4.86 2.82 -10.38
CA THR A 50 -5.37 3.84 -9.47
C THR A 50 -5.06 3.56 -7.99
N ALA A 51 -4.43 2.43 -7.67
CA ALA A 51 -3.96 2.16 -6.31
C ALA A 51 -2.67 2.95 -5.98
N LEU A 52 -2.58 3.45 -4.75
CA LEU A 52 -1.38 4.04 -4.14
C LEU A 52 -0.57 3.01 -3.36
N ARG A 53 -1.25 2.09 -2.64
CA ARG A 53 -0.66 1.04 -1.80
C ARG A 53 -1.67 -0.11 -1.64
N ILE A 54 -1.21 -1.35 -1.58
CA ILE A 54 -2.00 -2.54 -1.26
C ILE A 54 -1.58 -3.06 0.12
N LEU A 55 -2.53 -3.13 1.04
CA LEU A 55 -2.32 -3.51 2.44
C LEU A 55 -2.98 -4.86 2.74
N LYS A 56 -2.26 -5.73 3.46
CA LYS A 56 -2.73 -7.00 4.01
C LYS A 56 -2.98 -6.84 5.51
N PRO A 57 -4.24 -6.66 5.98
CA PRO A 57 -4.54 -6.60 7.41
C PRO A 57 -4.09 -7.89 8.11
N ILE A 58 -3.40 -7.75 9.24
CA ILE A 58 -2.90 -8.88 10.04
C ILE A 58 -3.48 -8.92 11.44
N HIS A 59 -3.90 -7.78 11.99
CA HIS A 59 -4.50 -7.72 13.31
C HIS A 59 -5.51 -6.57 13.39
N SER A 60 -6.66 -6.81 14.02
CA SER A 60 -7.71 -5.80 14.22
C SER A 60 -8.23 -5.88 15.64
N PHE A 61 -8.31 -4.73 16.31
CA PHE A 61 -8.69 -4.63 17.71
C PHE A 61 -9.33 -3.26 17.99
N LYS A 62 -9.89 -3.09 19.19
CA LYS A 62 -10.33 -1.79 19.69
C LYS A 62 -9.34 -1.31 20.75
N ALA A 63 -9.08 -0.02 20.76
CA ALA A 63 -8.27 0.62 21.79
C ALA A 63 -8.80 2.02 22.07
N GLU A 64 -8.86 2.38 23.35
CA GLU A 64 -9.23 3.70 23.85
C GLU A 64 -8.05 4.44 24.47
N SER A 65 -6.86 3.85 24.42
CA SER A 65 -5.61 4.47 24.84
C SER A 65 -4.42 3.94 24.03
N ALA A 66 -3.32 4.69 24.03
CA ALA A 66 -2.10 4.26 23.37
C ALA A 66 -1.42 3.07 24.08
N ASP A 67 -1.69 2.89 25.37
CA ASP A 67 -1.20 1.74 26.13
C ASP A 67 -2.00 0.48 25.78
N GLU A 68 -3.31 0.57 25.54
CA GLU A 68 -4.08 -0.55 24.98
C GLU A 68 -3.60 -0.97 23.58
N VAL A 69 -3.17 -0.01 22.74
CA VAL A 69 -2.52 -0.33 21.47
C VAL A 69 -1.23 -1.12 21.68
N TYR A 70 -0.41 -0.71 22.65
CA TYR A 70 0.83 -1.40 22.98
C TYR A 70 0.57 -2.83 23.48
N GLU A 71 -0.35 -2.99 24.43
CA GLU A 71 -0.70 -4.30 25.01
C GLU A 71 -1.32 -5.24 23.98
N ALA A 72 -2.23 -4.76 23.12
CA ALA A 72 -2.80 -5.56 22.03
C ALA A 72 -1.71 -6.06 21.07
N LEU A 73 -0.74 -5.21 20.75
CA LEU A 73 0.35 -5.55 19.83
C LEU A 73 1.41 -6.46 20.44
N LYS A 74 1.57 -6.47 21.77
CA LYS A 74 2.39 -7.48 22.45
C LYS A 74 1.83 -8.90 22.35
N GLN A 75 0.55 -9.06 22.05
CA GLN A 75 -0.08 -10.38 21.87
C GLN A 75 0.15 -10.97 20.48
N VAL A 76 0.61 -10.17 19.51
CA VAL A 76 0.92 -10.64 18.16
C VAL A 76 2.20 -11.46 18.19
N ASN A 77 2.21 -12.61 17.51
CA ASN A 77 3.42 -13.40 17.32
C ASN A 77 4.28 -12.79 16.22
N TRP A 78 5.23 -11.92 16.60
CA TRP A 78 6.04 -11.19 15.61
C TRP A 78 7.04 -12.05 14.86
N GLU A 79 7.31 -13.27 15.33
CA GLU A 79 8.08 -14.27 14.58
C GLU A 79 7.43 -14.70 13.27
N ASP A 80 6.11 -14.55 13.13
CA ASP A 80 5.42 -14.86 11.87
C ASP A 80 5.79 -13.85 10.76
N TYR A 81 6.31 -12.67 11.14
CA TYR A 81 6.58 -11.57 10.24
C TYR A 81 8.06 -11.17 10.19
N LEU A 82 8.69 -10.98 11.34
CA LEU A 82 10.04 -10.39 11.48
C LEU A 82 11.08 -11.41 11.94
N THR A 83 12.35 -11.12 11.69
CA THR A 83 13.52 -11.71 12.37
C THR A 83 14.34 -10.60 13.02
N LEU A 84 15.32 -10.96 13.87
CA LEU A 84 16.24 -9.98 14.47
C LEU A 84 17.06 -9.20 13.42
N ASP A 85 17.29 -9.80 12.24
CA ASP A 85 18.04 -9.18 11.14
C ASP A 85 17.16 -8.36 10.20
N THR A 86 15.82 -8.47 10.33
CA THR A 86 14.87 -7.75 9.47
C THR A 86 14.71 -6.32 9.95
N THR A 87 14.83 -5.35 9.04
CA THR A 87 14.53 -3.95 9.35
C THR A 87 13.05 -3.63 9.13
N PHE A 88 12.46 -2.76 9.95
CA PHE A 88 11.07 -2.36 9.77
C PHE A 88 10.82 -0.87 9.95
N SER A 89 9.66 -0.40 9.45
CA SER A 89 9.13 0.94 9.70
C SER A 89 7.62 0.89 9.99
N ILE A 90 7.13 1.94 10.65
CA ILE A 90 5.71 2.09 10.97
C ILE A 90 5.16 3.36 10.30
N ASP A 91 4.12 3.19 9.49
CA ASP A 91 3.28 4.26 8.99
C ASP A 91 1.95 4.29 9.76
N ALA A 92 1.59 5.46 10.30
CA ALA A 92 0.39 5.61 11.13
C ALA A 92 -0.58 6.62 10.52
N VAL A 93 -1.83 6.19 10.35
CA VAL A 93 -2.94 7.02 9.90
C VAL A 93 -4.00 7.01 11.00
N VAL A 94 -4.33 8.19 11.52
CA VAL A 94 -5.22 8.33 12.67
C VAL A 94 -6.36 9.28 12.32
N TYR A 95 -7.58 8.78 12.50
CA TYR A 95 -8.83 9.53 12.46
C TYR A 95 -9.59 9.23 13.75
N SER A 96 -9.29 9.95 14.82
CA SER A 96 -9.86 9.71 16.14
C SER A 96 -9.82 10.96 17.02
N HIS A 97 -10.77 11.08 17.95
CA HIS A 97 -10.71 12.06 19.03
C HIS A 97 -9.85 11.61 20.21
N ILE A 98 -9.62 10.29 20.33
CA ILE A 98 -8.85 9.66 21.40
C ILE A 98 -7.36 9.78 21.10
N PHE A 99 -6.99 9.50 19.85
CA PHE A 99 -5.61 9.54 19.38
C PHE A 99 -5.37 10.83 18.60
N THR A 100 -4.64 11.76 19.20
CA THR A 100 -4.42 13.11 18.61
C THR A 100 -3.20 13.19 17.69
N HIS A 101 -2.24 12.28 17.84
CA HIS A 101 -0.96 12.35 17.13
C HIS A 101 -0.56 10.99 16.53
N SER A 102 -0.55 10.91 15.20
CA SER A 102 -0.17 9.69 14.47
C SER A 102 1.26 9.23 14.78
N LYS A 103 2.22 10.16 14.91
CA LYS A 103 3.60 9.84 15.30
C LYS A 103 3.69 9.13 16.64
N PHE A 104 2.87 9.54 17.61
CA PHE A 104 2.87 8.92 18.94
C PHE A 104 2.38 7.47 18.87
N VAL A 105 1.33 7.21 18.09
CA VAL A 105 0.86 5.85 17.82
C VAL A 105 1.96 5.03 17.14
N ALA A 106 2.62 5.58 16.11
CA ALA A 106 3.70 4.89 15.42
C ALA A 106 4.84 4.49 16.38
N TYR A 107 5.21 5.37 17.32
CA TYR A 107 6.22 5.05 18.34
C TYR A 107 5.76 3.91 19.26
N LYS A 108 4.50 3.91 19.70
CA LYS A 108 3.95 2.86 20.55
C LYS A 108 3.92 1.50 19.85
N VAL A 109 3.54 1.46 18.58
CA VAL A 109 3.62 0.23 17.76
C VAL A 109 5.07 -0.25 17.66
N LYS A 110 6.01 0.65 17.37
CA LYS A 110 7.44 0.33 17.26
C LYS A 110 8.00 -0.20 18.57
N ASP A 111 7.65 0.42 19.70
CA ASP A 111 8.08 -0.02 21.04
C ASP A 111 7.48 -1.40 21.38
N ALA A 112 6.20 -1.64 21.08
CA ALA A 112 5.56 -2.94 21.30
C ALA A 112 6.27 -4.09 20.56
N ILE A 113 6.63 -3.88 19.29
CA ILE A 113 7.39 -4.84 18.49
C ILE A 113 8.79 -5.04 19.07
N ALA A 114 9.51 -3.95 19.33
CA ALA A 114 10.88 -4.01 19.81
C ALA A 114 10.98 -4.70 21.18
N ASP A 115 10.06 -4.39 22.09
CA ASP A 115 10.02 -4.98 23.43
C ASP A 115 9.63 -6.46 23.39
N TRP A 116 8.73 -6.85 22.48
CA TRP A 116 8.39 -8.27 22.30
C TRP A 116 9.61 -9.14 21.94
N PHE A 117 10.49 -8.64 21.06
CA PHE A 117 11.75 -9.30 20.73
C PHE A 117 12.76 -9.20 21.88
N MET A 118 12.85 -8.05 22.54
CA MET A 118 13.75 -7.85 23.68
C MET A 118 13.49 -8.84 24.81
N GLU A 119 12.22 -9.07 25.14
CA GLU A 119 11.79 -10.00 26.21
C GLU A 119 12.10 -11.47 25.89
N ARG A 120 12.19 -11.85 24.61
CA ARG A 120 12.40 -13.24 24.17
C ARG A 120 13.84 -13.56 23.78
N TYR A 121 14.52 -12.60 23.18
CA TYR A 121 15.81 -12.79 22.52
C TYR A 121 16.93 -11.90 23.07
N GLU A 122 16.61 -11.05 24.05
CA GLU A 122 17.51 -10.04 24.62
C GLU A 122 18.12 -9.10 23.56
N LYS A 123 17.45 -8.96 22.41
CA LYS A 123 17.87 -8.15 21.27
C LYS A 123 16.65 -7.50 20.61
N ARG A 124 16.88 -6.34 19.98
CA ARG A 124 15.85 -5.60 19.24
C ARG A 124 16.14 -5.65 17.73
N PRO A 125 15.12 -5.87 16.89
CA PRO A 125 15.25 -5.64 15.45
C PRO A 125 15.50 -4.15 15.17
N SER A 126 16.16 -3.87 14.05
CA SER A 126 16.51 -2.50 13.67
C SER A 126 15.35 -1.79 12.97
N VAL A 127 15.20 -0.49 13.23
CA VAL A 127 14.21 0.35 12.55
C VAL A 127 14.91 1.15 11.45
N SER A 128 14.42 1.07 10.22
CA SER A 128 14.92 1.88 9.10
C SER A 128 13.80 2.69 8.49
N LEU A 129 13.99 4.00 8.37
CA LEU A 129 13.07 4.86 7.61
C LEU A 129 13.36 4.84 6.11
N THR A 130 14.55 4.38 5.72
CA THR A 130 15.02 4.37 4.34
C THR A 130 15.13 2.92 3.86
N ASN A 131 14.29 2.52 2.90
CA ASN A 131 14.25 1.16 2.35
C ASN A 131 14.15 0.03 3.41
N PRO A 132 13.17 0.08 4.34
CA PRO A 132 12.95 -1.01 5.30
C PRO A 132 12.56 -2.31 4.60
N ASP A 133 12.87 -3.43 5.22
CA ASP A 133 12.45 -4.76 4.72
C ASP A 133 10.95 -4.99 4.93
N MET A 134 10.40 -4.49 6.04
CA MET A 134 8.98 -4.53 6.34
C MET A 134 8.39 -3.16 6.65
N VAL A 135 7.22 -2.89 6.10
CA VAL A 135 6.46 -1.67 6.40
C VAL A 135 5.13 -2.08 7.01
N PHE A 136 4.89 -1.68 8.24
CA PHE A 136 3.61 -1.86 8.91
C PHE A 136 2.80 -0.58 8.82
N ASN A 137 1.53 -0.70 8.45
CA ASN A 137 0.57 0.39 8.48
C ASN A 137 -0.40 0.17 9.65
N ILE A 138 -0.47 1.11 10.59
CA ILE A 138 -1.51 1.16 11.61
C ILE A 138 -2.54 2.23 11.22
N HIS A 139 -3.77 1.79 10.99
CA HIS A 139 -4.90 2.67 10.72
C HIS A 139 -5.84 2.67 11.93
N ILE A 140 -6.11 3.86 12.48
CA ILE A 140 -7.05 4.04 13.58
C ILE A 140 -8.22 4.89 13.07
N SER A 141 -9.42 4.32 13.09
CA SER A 141 -10.68 5.04 12.85
C SER A 141 -11.55 4.96 14.09
N HIS A 142 -11.81 6.11 14.70
CA HIS A 142 -12.40 6.24 16.03
C HIS A 142 -11.62 5.42 17.07
N ASN A 143 -12.16 4.31 17.56
CA ASN A 143 -11.45 3.39 18.47
C ASN A 143 -11.06 2.06 17.80
N LYS A 144 -11.35 1.87 16.50
CA LYS A 144 -11.00 0.66 15.76
C LYS A 144 -9.60 0.80 15.18
N CYS A 145 -8.71 -0.08 15.59
CA CYS A 145 -7.33 -0.16 15.14
C CYS A 145 -7.16 -1.35 14.20
N THR A 146 -6.51 -1.12 13.06
CA THR A 146 -6.16 -2.17 12.10
C THR A 146 -4.69 -2.07 11.75
N LEU A 147 -3.92 -3.07 12.16
CA LEU A 147 -2.54 -3.24 11.76
C LEU A 147 -2.49 -4.06 10.47
N SER A 148 -1.75 -3.56 9.48
CA SER A 148 -1.59 -4.19 8.17
C SER A 148 -0.12 -4.23 7.75
N LEU A 149 0.23 -5.21 6.93
CA LEU A 149 1.47 -5.21 6.16
C LEU A 149 1.28 -4.45 4.86
N ASP A 150 2.25 -3.61 4.50
CA ASP A 150 2.29 -2.97 3.20
C ASP A 150 3.03 -3.86 2.19
N SER A 151 2.28 -4.37 1.20
CA SER A 151 2.82 -5.24 0.16
C SER A 151 3.50 -4.46 -0.96
N SER A 152 3.21 -3.15 -1.11
CA SER A 152 3.71 -2.32 -2.19
C SER A 152 5.10 -1.74 -1.93
N GLY A 153 5.39 -1.37 -0.67
CA GLY A 153 6.64 -0.72 -0.29
C GLY A 153 6.65 0.76 -0.66
N GLU A 154 7.35 1.16 -1.72
CA GLU A 154 7.16 2.50 -2.27
C GLU A 154 5.76 2.65 -2.87
N SER A 155 5.16 3.84 -2.76
CA SER A 155 3.83 4.05 -3.32
C SER A 155 3.79 3.73 -4.82
N LEU A 156 2.71 3.09 -5.24
CA LEU A 156 2.54 2.54 -6.58
C LEU A 156 2.54 3.61 -7.68
N HIS A 157 2.24 4.88 -7.38
CA HIS A 157 2.40 5.97 -8.36
C HIS A 157 3.82 6.04 -8.94
N LYS A 158 4.85 5.64 -8.19
CA LYS A 158 6.20 5.49 -8.72
C LYS A 158 6.28 4.24 -9.61
N ARG A 159 6.00 4.39 -10.91
CA ARG A 159 6.02 3.28 -11.88
C ARG A 159 7.42 2.80 -12.25
N GLY A 160 8.43 3.65 -12.07
CA GLY A 160 9.82 3.36 -12.44
C GLY A 160 10.28 3.92 -13.79
N TYR A 161 9.37 4.43 -14.63
CA TYR A 161 9.75 5.03 -15.93
C TYR A 161 10.31 6.45 -15.83
N ARG A 162 10.07 7.16 -14.71
CA ARG A 162 10.41 8.58 -14.57
C ARG A 162 11.91 8.72 -14.29
N VAL A 163 12.68 9.09 -15.30
CA VAL A 163 14.14 9.32 -15.19
C VAL A 163 14.48 10.70 -14.61
N ALA A 164 13.66 11.71 -14.90
CA ALA A 164 13.85 13.08 -14.41
C ALA A 164 12.54 13.62 -13.81
N GLN A 165 12.64 14.30 -12.66
CA GLN A 165 11.53 15.05 -12.10
C GLN A 165 11.51 16.45 -12.74
N THR A 166 10.43 16.78 -13.44
CA THR A 166 10.11 18.16 -13.80
C THR A 166 9.52 18.87 -12.59
N GLU A 167 9.31 20.18 -12.68
CA GLU A 167 8.62 20.93 -11.63
C GLU A 167 7.14 20.48 -11.55
N ALA A 168 6.67 20.15 -10.34
CA ALA A 168 5.28 19.82 -10.00
C ALA A 168 4.53 18.86 -10.97
N PRO A 169 5.05 17.65 -11.26
CA PRO A 169 4.36 16.73 -12.13
C PRO A 169 3.10 16.18 -11.46
N ILE A 170 2.03 15.97 -12.25
CA ILE A 170 0.85 15.24 -11.79
C ILE A 170 1.24 13.82 -11.38
N SER A 171 0.58 13.29 -10.36
CA SER A 171 0.75 11.89 -9.97
C SER A 171 0.27 10.95 -11.08
N GLU A 172 1.02 9.89 -11.31
CA GLU A 172 0.71 8.82 -12.26
C GLU A 172 -0.64 8.16 -11.97
N VAL A 173 -0.98 7.99 -10.69
CA VAL A 173 -2.29 7.48 -10.24
C VAL A 173 -3.43 8.40 -10.66
N LEU A 174 -3.25 9.71 -10.51
CA LEU A 174 -4.27 10.69 -10.90
C LEU A 174 -4.41 10.75 -12.41
N ALA A 175 -3.30 10.76 -13.15
CA ALA A 175 -3.31 10.75 -14.61
C ALA A 175 -4.05 9.52 -15.16
N ALA A 176 -3.74 8.32 -14.67
CA ALA A 176 -4.45 7.10 -15.04
C ALA A 176 -5.95 7.18 -14.69
N GLY A 177 -6.28 7.66 -13.49
CA GLY A 177 -7.67 7.84 -13.05
C GLY A 177 -8.47 8.79 -13.98
N MET A 178 -7.88 9.91 -14.37
CA MET A 178 -8.50 10.86 -15.32
C MET A 178 -8.80 10.21 -16.66
N ILE A 179 -7.86 9.43 -17.21
CA ILE A 179 -8.01 8.74 -18.49
C ILE A 179 -9.12 7.69 -18.39
N LEU A 180 -9.09 6.86 -17.34
CA LEU A 180 -10.09 5.82 -17.13
C LEU A 180 -11.50 6.40 -16.98
N LYS A 181 -11.66 7.50 -16.23
CA LYS A 181 -12.94 8.22 -16.09
C LYS A 181 -13.41 8.93 -17.36
N SER A 182 -12.50 9.35 -18.24
CA SER A 182 -12.89 9.94 -19.52
C SER A 182 -13.56 8.94 -20.48
N GLY A 183 -13.45 7.64 -20.19
CA GLY A 183 -13.97 6.58 -21.04
C GLY A 183 -13.07 6.23 -22.24
N TRP A 184 -11.95 6.94 -22.43
CA TRP A 184 -10.99 6.62 -23.49
C TRP A 184 -10.29 5.29 -23.22
N ARG A 185 -10.19 4.41 -24.22
CA ARG A 185 -9.48 3.11 -24.13
C ARG A 185 -8.55 2.86 -25.32
N GLY A 186 -8.08 3.91 -25.98
CA GLY A 186 -7.12 3.80 -27.09
C GLY A 186 -7.72 3.75 -28.49
N GLU A 187 -9.04 3.88 -28.63
CA GLU A 187 -9.73 3.75 -29.92
C GLU A 187 -9.70 5.02 -30.78
N SER A 188 -9.26 6.15 -30.20
CA SER A 188 -9.22 7.45 -30.87
C SER A 188 -7.99 8.25 -30.49
N THR A 189 -7.67 9.27 -31.29
CA THR A 189 -6.56 10.18 -31.04
C THR A 189 -6.74 10.91 -29.72
N LEU A 190 -5.76 10.77 -28.81
CA LEU A 190 -5.66 11.56 -27.59
C LEU A 190 -4.61 12.66 -27.78
N VAL A 191 -4.97 13.90 -27.42
CA VAL A 191 -4.06 15.05 -27.50
C VAL A 191 -4.02 15.74 -26.14
N ASP A 192 -2.81 15.93 -25.61
CA ASP A 192 -2.55 16.78 -24.46
C ASP A 192 -1.68 17.98 -24.92
N PRO A 193 -2.28 19.15 -25.19
CA PRO A 193 -1.56 20.31 -25.71
C PRO A 193 -0.66 20.99 -24.67
N MET A 194 -0.74 20.59 -23.39
CA MET A 194 0.02 21.16 -22.27
C MET A 194 0.69 20.03 -21.47
N CYS A 195 1.24 19.05 -22.17
CA CYS A 195 1.62 17.76 -21.60
C CYS A 195 2.74 17.80 -20.54
N GLY A 196 3.52 18.88 -20.47
CA GLY A 196 4.59 19.04 -19.49
C GLY A 196 5.56 17.85 -19.50
N SER A 197 5.59 17.07 -18.41
CA SER A 197 6.40 15.84 -18.31
C SER A 197 5.87 14.65 -19.11
N GLY A 198 4.73 14.79 -19.79
CA GLY A 198 4.09 13.74 -20.58
C GLY A 198 3.35 12.68 -19.76
N THR A 199 3.17 12.88 -18.45
CA THR A 199 2.62 11.85 -17.54
C THR A 199 1.26 11.30 -18.01
N ILE A 200 0.34 12.17 -18.47
CA ILE A 200 -0.97 11.74 -19.00
C ILE A 200 -0.80 10.89 -20.26
N LEU A 201 0.03 11.33 -21.21
CA LEU A 201 0.24 10.61 -22.47
C LEU A 201 0.94 9.26 -22.27
N ILE A 202 1.86 9.16 -21.31
CA ILE A 202 2.52 7.91 -20.95
C ILE A 202 1.51 6.92 -20.35
N GLU A 203 0.73 7.33 -19.35
CA GLU A 203 -0.30 6.47 -18.76
C GLU A 203 -1.36 6.06 -19.79
N ALA A 204 -1.74 6.97 -20.70
CA ALA A 204 -2.66 6.68 -21.79
C ALA A 204 -2.10 5.60 -22.74
N ALA A 205 -0.83 5.74 -23.15
CA ALA A 205 -0.17 4.76 -23.99
C ALA A 205 -0.08 3.39 -23.28
N MET A 206 0.25 3.36 -21.99
CA MET A 206 0.27 2.12 -21.20
C MET A 206 -1.11 1.47 -21.07
N ILE A 207 -2.18 2.26 -20.90
CA ILE A 207 -3.56 1.78 -20.87
C ILE A 207 -3.94 1.16 -22.24
N ALA A 208 -3.73 1.90 -23.33
CA ALA A 208 -4.09 1.47 -24.68
C ALA A 208 -3.34 0.19 -25.12
N MET A 209 -2.09 0.03 -24.68
CA MET A 209 -1.28 -1.16 -24.96
C MET A 209 -1.49 -2.31 -23.96
N GLY A 210 -2.33 -2.14 -22.94
CA GLY A 210 -2.53 -3.15 -21.90
C GLY A 210 -1.29 -3.42 -21.04
N ILE A 211 -0.34 -2.48 -20.98
CA ILE A 211 0.91 -2.64 -20.22
C ILE A 211 0.64 -2.40 -18.72
N PRO A 212 0.96 -3.36 -17.83
CA PRO A 212 0.75 -3.19 -16.39
C PRO A 212 1.60 -2.04 -15.82
N PRO A 213 1.04 -1.18 -14.95
CA PRO A 213 1.77 -0.05 -14.36
C PRO A 213 2.99 -0.46 -13.53
N GLY A 214 2.98 -1.66 -12.94
CA GLY A 214 4.05 -2.17 -12.09
C GLY A 214 5.26 -2.75 -12.84
N ILE A 215 5.20 -2.90 -14.18
CA ILE A 215 6.18 -3.69 -14.95
C ILE A 215 7.61 -3.14 -14.89
N HIS A 216 7.77 -1.83 -14.69
CA HIS A 216 9.08 -1.18 -14.64
C HIS A 216 9.60 -0.97 -13.21
N ARG A 217 8.84 -1.41 -12.20
CA ARG A 217 9.29 -1.38 -10.81
C ARG A 217 10.33 -2.46 -10.60
N GLN A 218 11.36 -2.13 -9.83
CA GLN A 218 12.48 -3.05 -9.56
C GLN A 218 12.13 -4.09 -8.51
N HIS A 219 11.25 -3.76 -7.56
CA HIS A 219 10.80 -4.64 -6.49
C HIS A 219 9.50 -4.12 -5.87
N PHE A 220 8.79 -5.03 -5.21
CA PHE A 220 7.71 -4.76 -4.27
C PHE A 220 8.11 -5.21 -2.86
N ALA A 221 7.42 -4.71 -1.82
CA ALA A 221 7.76 -5.07 -0.45
C ALA A 221 7.42 -6.53 -0.11
N PHE A 222 6.38 -7.10 -0.73
CA PHE A 222 6.00 -8.49 -0.48
C PHE A 222 7.08 -9.50 -0.89
N GLU A 223 8.01 -9.14 -1.79
CA GLU A 223 9.11 -10.02 -2.23
C GLU A 223 10.10 -10.33 -1.09
N ARG A 224 10.09 -9.52 -0.01
CA ARG A 224 10.93 -9.72 1.18
C ARG A 224 10.19 -10.46 2.30
N TRP A 225 8.92 -10.80 2.12
CA TRP A 225 8.14 -11.46 3.16
C TRP A 225 8.53 -12.94 3.29
N LYS A 226 8.39 -13.49 4.50
CA LYS A 226 8.72 -14.91 4.77
C LYS A 226 7.85 -15.88 3.96
N ASP A 227 6.62 -15.49 3.66
CA ASP A 227 5.64 -16.25 2.89
C ASP A 227 5.64 -15.89 1.39
N PHE A 228 6.69 -15.24 0.89
CA PHE A 228 6.81 -14.91 -0.53
C PHE A 228 6.94 -16.16 -1.40
N ASP A 229 6.03 -16.29 -2.39
CA ASP A 229 6.03 -17.37 -3.37
C ASP A 229 6.52 -16.84 -4.73
N GLN A 230 7.78 -17.14 -5.04
CA GLN A 230 8.43 -16.73 -6.28
C GLN A 230 7.82 -17.41 -7.51
N GLU A 231 7.39 -18.67 -7.41
CA GLU A 231 6.78 -19.38 -8.54
C GLU A 231 5.44 -18.73 -8.86
N LEU A 232 4.61 -18.49 -7.85
CA LEU A 232 3.34 -17.80 -8.01
C LEU A 232 3.48 -16.38 -8.57
N PHE A 233 4.52 -15.65 -8.19
CA PHE A 233 4.78 -14.30 -8.70
C PHE A 233 5.27 -14.27 -10.15
N SER A 234 5.98 -15.31 -10.57
CA SER A 234 6.58 -15.39 -11.91
C SER A 234 5.58 -15.83 -13.00
N HIS A 235 4.36 -16.24 -12.61
CA HIS A 235 3.29 -16.75 -13.48
C HIS A 235 2.15 -15.75 -13.65
#